data_AF-A0A920DQE6-F1
#
_entry.id   AF-A0A920DQE6-F1
#
_cell.length_a   1.000
_cell.length_b   1.000
_cell.length_c   1.000
_cell.angle_alpha   90.00
_cell.angle_beta   90.00
_cell.angle_gamma   90.00
#
_symmetry.space_group_name_H-M   'P 1'
#
loop_
_entity.id
_entity.type
_entity.pdbx_description
1 polymer ?
#
loop_
_entity_poly.entity_id
_entity_poly.type
_entity_poly.pdbx_seq_one_letter_code
_entity_poly.pdbx_strand_id
1 'polypeptide(L)' 'MRTKQFFFLLIGFYQISLFAQEDITESKIRIPAINLNIGFHTPGGDLADRFGSSTLFGMGFQLKNEKIFIGVLILLH' A
#
# COMPACT_ATOMS: atom_id res chain seq x y z
N MET A 1 28.36 50.33 -11.98
CA MET A 1 27.07 50.46 -11.26
C MET A 1 27.34 51.19 -9.95
N ARG A 2 26.51 52.17 -9.58
CA ARG A 2 26.73 52.99 -8.37
C ARG A 2 26.58 52.11 -7.13
N THR A 3 27.42 52.26 -6.11
CA THR A 3 27.48 51.44 -4.89
C THR A 3 26.13 51.30 -4.17
N LYS A 4 25.27 52.32 -4.27
CA LYS A 4 23.90 52.29 -3.71
C LYS A 4 22.99 51.25 -4.38
N GLN A 5 23.18 50.98 -5.68
CA GLN A 5 22.39 50.02 -6.44
C GLN A 5 22.72 48.56 -6.02
N PHE A 6 23.97 48.32 -5.62
CA PHE A 6 24.41 47.01 -5.14
C PHE A 6 23.80 46.65 -3.78
N PHE A 7 23.67 47.64 -2.88
CA PHE A 7 23.03 47.47 -1.58
C PHE A 7 21.54 47.12 -1.69
N PHE A 8 20.82 47.77 -2.60
CA PHE A 8 19.42 47.42 -2.88
C PHE A 8 19.26 46.00 -3.41
N LEU A 9 20.22 45.53 -4.22
CA LEU A 9 20.23 44.17 -4.74
C LEU A 9 20.38 43.14 -3.61
N LEU A 10 21.33 43.36 -2.69
CA LEU A 10 21.58 42.48 -1.54
C LEU A 10 20.37 42.37 -0.61
N ILE A 11 19.66 43.48 -0.36
CA ILE A 11 18.43 43.47 0.46
C ILE A 11 17.30 42.70 -0.23
N GLY A 12 17.19 42.79 -1.56
CA GLY A 12 16.20 42.04 -2.33
C GLY A 12 16.40 40.52 -2.29
N PHE A 13 17.66 40.05 -2.27
CA PHE A 13 17.97 38.62 -2.17
C PHE A 13 17.77 38.06 -0.75
N TYR A 14 17.86 38.89 0.29
CA TYR A 14 17.67 38.44 1.69
C TYR A 14 16.24 37.99 2.00
N GLN A 15 15.25 38.51 1.26
CA GLN A 15 13.83 38.19 1.45
C GLN A 15 13.38 36.94 0.67
N ILE A 16 14.25 36.35 -0.15
CA ILE A 16 13.94 35.11 -0.87
C ILE A 16 14.20 33.95 0.09
N SER A 17 13.22 33.69 0.96
CA SER A 17 13.15 32.42 1.68
C SER A 17 13.04 31.30 0.64
N LEU A 18 14.16 30.64 0.37
CA LEU A 18 14.22 29.46 -0.48
C LEU A 18 13.51 28.32 0.26
N PHE A 19 12.20 28.19 0.05
CA PHE A 19 11.38 27.06 0.51
C PHE A 19 11.67 25.78 -0.31
N ALA A 20 12.94 25.44 -0.48
CA ALA A 20 13.38 24.31 -1.30
C ALA A 20 13.39 22.97 -0.53
N GLN A 21 13.03 22.98 0.76
CA GLN A 21 13.09 21.79 1.60
C GLN A 21 11.67 21.34 1.96
N GLU A 22 11.12 20.49 1.09
CA GLU A 22 9.93 19.69 1.39
C GLU A 22 10.39 18.43 2.12
N ASP A 23 9.88 18.20 3.33
CA ASP A 23 10.05 16.94 4.04
C ASP A 23 9.20 15.90 3.32
N ILE A 24 9.81 15.17 2.39
CA ILE A 24 9.22 13.98 1.78
C ILE A 24 9.27 12.88 2.84
N THR A 25 8.39 13.00 3.85
CA THR A 25 8.11 11.89 4.75
C THR A 25 7.62 10.76 3.86
N GLU A 26 8.41 9.69 3.72
CA GLU A 26 8.00 8.47 3.02
C GLU A 26 6.61 8.09 3.52
N SER A 27 5.59 8.31 2.69
CA SER A 27 4.24 7.92 3.03
C SER A 27 4.27 6.41 3.12
N LYS A 28 4.34 5.86 4.33
CA LYS A 28 4.35 4.41 4.59
C LYS A 28 3.36 3.76 3.64
N ILE A 29 3.88 3.09 2.61
CA ILE A 29 3.05 2.54 1.54
C ILE A 29 2.16 1.48 2.19
N ARG A 30 0.88 1.82 2.38
CA ARG A 30 -0.13 0.93 2.94
C ARG A 30 -1.09 0.58 1.83
N ILE A 31 -0.94 -0.63 1.30
CA ILE A 31 -1.79 -1.15 0.23
C ILE A 31 -2.80 -2.10 0.87
N PRO A 32 -4.08 -1.70 1.01
CA PRO A 32 -5.13 -2.64 1.36
C PRO A 32 -5.39 -3.57 0.17
N ALA A 33 -5.47 -4.86 0.43
CA ALA A 33 -5.83 -5.88 -0.55
C ALA A 33 -6.97 -6.74 0.01
N ILE A 34 -8.02 -6.88 -0.79
CA ILE A 34 -9.15 -7.76 -0.52
C ILE A 34 -9.03 -8.93 -1.49
N ASN A 35 -9.05 -10.15 -0.97
CA ASN A 35 -9.04 -11.37 -1.75
C ASN A 35 -10.36 -12.10 -1.59
N LEU A 36 -10.96 -12.49 -2.70
CA LEU A 36 -12.12 -13.36 -2.75
C LEU A 36 -11.68 -14.67 -3.39
N ASN A 37 -12.02 -15.80 -2.77
CA ASN A 37 -11.64 -17.12 -3.26
C ASN A 37 -12.87 -18.02 -3.30
N ILE A 38 -13.06 -18.67 -4.44
CA ILE A 38 -14.08 -19.69 -4.65
C ILE A 38 -13.40 -20.93 -5.25
N GLY A 39 -13.56 -22.07 -4.60
CA GLY A 39 -12.99 -23.34 -5.02
C GLY A 39 -14.06 -24.42 -5.07
N PHE A 40 -14.07 -25.22 -6.13
CA PHE A 40 -14.91 -26.41 -6.24
C PHE A 40 -14.00 -27.64 -6.26
N HIS A 41 -14.24 -28.56 -5.34
CA HIS A 41 -13.46 -29.77 -5.18
C HIS A 41 -14.34 -30.94 -5.58
N THR A 42 -14.00 -31.58 -6.71
CA THR A 42 -14.68 -32.78 -7.20
C THR A 42 -13.70 -33.94 -7.17
N PRO A 43 -13.56 -34.63 -6.01
CA PRO A 43 -12.69 -35.79 -5.92
C PRO A 43 -13.23 -36.96 -6.75
N GLY A 44 -12.34 -37.81 -7.25
CA GLY A 44 -12.68 -39.03 -7.98
C GLY A 44 -12.28 -40.29 -7.22
N GLY A 45 -12.88 -41.43 -7.58
CA GLY A 45 -12.57 -42.74 -7.01
C GLY A 45 -12.85 -42.83 -5.50
N ASP A 46 -11.93 -43.44 -4.75
CA ASP A 46 -12.05 -43.62 -3.28
C ASP A 46 -12.28 -42.29 -2.53
N LEU A 47 -11.69 -41.20 -3.01
CA LEU A 47 -11.87 -39.88 -2.38
C LEU A 47 -13.28 -39.33 -2.59
N ALA A 48 -13.96 -39.69 -3.69
CA ALA A 48 -15.36 -39.31 -3.94
C ALA A 48 -16.30 -40.03 -2.97
N ASP A 49 -16.10 -41.34 -2.78
CA ASP A 49 -16.92 -42.15 -1.88
C ASP A 49 -16.73 -41.76 -0.41
N ARG A 50 -15.55 -41.26 -0.04
CA ARG A 50 -15.22 -40.91 1.35
C ARG A 50 -15.55 -39.47 1.75
N PHE A 51 -15.37 -38.51 0.84
CA PHE A 51 -15.47 -37.09 1.18
C PHE A 51 -16.52 -36.33 0.37
N GLY A 52 -16.96 -36.87 -0.78
CA GLY A 52 -17.91 -36.21 -1.65
C GLY A 52 -17.36 -34.93 -2.30
N SER A 53 -18.21 -34.25 -3.08
CA SER A 53 -17.87 -32.93 -3.64
C SER A 53 -17.99 -31.86 -2.55
N SER A 54 -17.03 -30.92 -2.52
CA SER A 54 -17.07 -29.79 -1.60
C SER A 54 -16.86 -28.46 -2.31
N THR A 55 -17.40 -27.40 -1.72
CA THR A 55 -17.22 -26.03 -2.18
C THR A 55 -16.54 -25.23 -1.10
N LEU A 56 -15.57 -24.42 -1.49
CA LEU A 56 -14.81 -23.54 -0.64
C LEU A 56 -15.18 -22.12 -1.00
N PHE A 57 -15.68 -21.34 -0.05
CA PHE A 57 -15.83 -19.91 -0.19
C PHE A 57 -15.03 -19.19 0.89
N GLY A 58 -14.18 -18.25 0.49
CA GLY A 58 -13.32 -17.54 1.42
C GLY A 58 -13.15 -16.08 1.04
N MET A 59 -13.03 -15.23 2.05
CA MET A 59 -12.54 -13.87 1.87
C MET A 59 -11.35 -13.62 2.78
N GLY A 60 -10.39 -12.87 2.27
CA GLY A 60 -9.22 -12.44 3.01
C GLY A 60 -9.05 -10.94 2.91
N PHE A 61 -8.73 -10.29 4.02
CA PHE A 61 -8.29 -8.90 4.04
C PHE A 61 -6.82 -8.85 4.42
N GLN A 62 -6.04 -8.09 3.66
CA GLN A 62 -4.59 -7.98 3.81
C GLN A 62 -4.19 -6.52 3.79
N LEU A 63 -3.29 -6.15 4.71
CA LEU A 63 -2.64 -4.85 4.71
C LEU A 63 -1.14 -5.07 4.46
N LYS A 64 -0.69 -4.66 3.27
CA LYS A 64 0.73 -4.65 2.95
C LYS A 64 1.33 -3.33 3.40
N ASN A 65 2.20 -3.40 4.40
CA ASN A 65 3.17 -2.35 4.70
C ASN A 65 4.49 -2.68 3.97
N GLU A 66 5.39 -1.72 3.83
CA GLU A 66 6.70 -1.88 3.17
C GLU A 66 7.49 -3.13 3.57
N LYS A 67 7.28 -3.67 4.79
CA LYS A 67 8.01 -4.84 5.31
C LYS A 67 7.15 -5.97 5.89
N ILE A 68 5.85 -5.76 6.14
CA ILE A 68 5.01 -6.72 6.91
C ILE A 68 3.66 -6.90 6.22
N PHE A 69 3.25 -8.17 6.13
CA PHE A 69 1.95 -8.62 5.64
C PHE A 69 1.14 -9.19 6.81
N ILE A 70 0.03 -8.54 7.15
CA ILE A 70 -0.95 -9.06 8.12
C ILE A 70 -2.22 -9.36 7.34
N GLY A 71 -2.64 -10.64 7.37
CA GLY A 71 -3.83 -11.11 6.67
C GLY A 71 -4.71 -11.97 7.58
N VAL A 72 -6.01 -11.72 7.57
CA VAL A 72 -7.04 -12.57 8.20
C VAL A 72 -7.84 -13.23 7.09
N LEU A 73 -7.90 -14.56 7.09
CA LEU A 73 -8.68 -15.37 6.17
C LEU A 73 -9.89 -15.93 6.91
N ILE A 74 -11.10 -15.65 6.42
CA ILE A 74 -12.34 -16.25 6.92
C ILE A 74 -12.80 -17.26 5.89
N LEU A 75 -12.92 -18.51 6.32
CA LEU A 75 -13.25 -19.66 5.48
C LEU A 75 -14.68 -20.10 5.83
N LEU A 76 -15.57 -20.03 4.84
CA LEU A 76 -16.97 -20.44 4.96
C LEU A 76 -17.11 -21.79 4.23
N HIS A 77 -17.57 -22.80 4.98
CA HIS A 77 -17.91 -24.14 4.46
C HIS A 77 -19.38 -24.19 4.04
#